data_AF-A0A1D1XUD0-F1
#
_entry.id   AF-A0A1D1XUD0-F1
#
_cell.length_a   1.000
_cell.length_b   1.000
_cell.length_c   1.000
_cell.angle_alpha   90.00
_cell.angle_beta   90.00
_cell.angle_gamma   90.00
#
_symmetry.space_group_name_H-M   'P 1'
#
loop_
_entity.id
_entity.type
_entity.pdbx_description
1 polymer ?
#
loop_
_entity_poly.entity_id
_entity_poly.type
_entity_poly.pdbx_seq_one_letter_code
_entity_poly.pdbx_strand_id
1 'polypeptide(L)'
;NAVIMGRKTWESIPLQNRPLPGRLNVVLTRSGSFDIATAENVIICGSMSSALELLASSPYCLSIETVFVIGGGQVLREAFTSPGCDAIHLTDIEASIECDTFMPPVDVSSFQPWYSSFPHVENNIRYSFVTYARVRNSANKPNSFQNGDPIDGNSNNDGLEVDRFSFLPKMIFEKHEEYKYLSLVREIISNGIQKDDRTGTGTLSLFGCQMRFNLRRSFPLLTTKKVFWQGVVEELLWFISGST
;
A
#
# COMPACT_ATOMS: atom_id res chain seq x y z
N ASN A 1 8.96 5.49 -18.71
CA ASN A 1 9.33 5.03 -17.35
C ASN A 1 10.76 4.54 -17.29
N ALA A 2 11.42 4.76 -16.15
CA ALA A 2 12.72 4.17 -15.83
C ALA A 2 12.55 3.16 -14.69
N VAL A 3 13.39 2.12 -14.68
CA VAL A 3 13.47 1.12 -13.59
C VAL A 3 14.87 1.12 -13.01
N ILE A 4 14.99 1.30 -11.69
CA ILE A 4 16.26 1.26 -10.97
C ILE A 4 16.33 -0.06 -10.20
N MET A 5 17.44 -0.79 -10.36
CA MET A 5 17.68 -2.03 -9.65
C MET A 5 19.16 -2.23 -9.29
N GLY A 6 19.43 -3.03 -8.26
CA GLY A 6 20.79 -3.45 -7.93
C GLY A 6 21.31 -4.54 -8.89
N ARG A 7 22.64 -4.66 -9.02
CA ARG A 7 23.30 -5.68 -9.85
C ARG A 7 22.76 -7.11 -9.65
N LYS A 8 22.59 -7.56 -8.41
CA LYS A 8 22.07 -8.92 -8.13
C LYS A 8 20.64 -9.12 -8.64
N THR A 9 19.79 -8.09 -8.56
CA THR A 9 18.43 -8.11 -9.13
C THR A 9 18.46 -8.15 -10.65
N TRP A 10 19.36 -7.39 -11.27
CA TRP A 10 19.57 -7.47 -12.72
C TRP A 10 20.03 -8.87 -13.17
N GLU A 11 20.91 -9.50 -12.40
CA GLU A 11 21.42 -10.85 -12.66
C GLU A 11 20.38 -11.95 -12.45
N SER A 12 19.41 -11.74 -11.54
CA SER A 12 18.33 -12.70 -11.31
C SER A 12 17.28 -12.69 -12.42
N ILE A 13 17.23 -11.67 -13.27
CA ILE A 13 16.31 -11.61 -14.40
C ILE A 13 16.85 -12.54 -15.52
N PRO A 14 16.05 -13.48 -16.05
CA PRO A 14 16.45 -14.34 -17.15
C PRO A 14 16.96 -13.55 -18.36
N LEU A 15 17.98 -14.08 -19.06
CA LEU A 15 18.64 -13.39 -20.19
C LEU A 15 17.64 -12.93 -21.27
N GLN A 16 16.65 -13.75 -21.57
CA GLN A 16 15.60 -13.47 -22.55
C GLN A 16 14.63 -12.35 -22.12
N ASN A 17 14.60 -12.01 -20.83
CA ASN A 17 13.69 -11.01 -20.25
C ASN A 17 14.41 -9.72 -19.85
N ARG A 18 15.74 -9.61 -20.07
CA ARG A 18 16.52 -8.40 -19.83
C ARG A 18 17.13 -7.86 -21.14
N PRO A 19 17.12 -6.53 -21.37
CA PRO A 19 16.51 -5.49 -20.53
C PRO A 19 14.97 -5.60 -20.48
N LEU A 20 14.37 -5.02 -19.44
CA LEU A 20 12.91 -4.98 -19.34
C LEU A 20 12.35 -4.09 -20.46
N PRO A 21 11.49 -4.62 -21.36
CA PRO A 21 11.08 -3.91 -22.57
C PRO A 21 10.25 -2.67 -22.26
N GLY A 22 10.36 -1.66 -23.13
CA GLY A 22 9.63 -0.38 -23.04
C GLY A 22 10.05 0.54 -21.88
N ARG A 23 11.18 0.24 -21.23
CA ARG A 23 11.67 0.97 -20.06
C ARG A 23 13.17 1.24 -20.18
N LEU A 24 13.59 2.37 -19.64
CA LEU A 24 15.01 2.63 -19.41
C LEU A 24 15.46 1.85 -18.16
N ASN A 25 16.43 0.96 -18.31
CA ASN A 25 16.90 0.11 -17.22
C ASN A 25 18.16 0.71 -16.59
N VAL A 26 18.13 1.00 -15.29
CA VAL A 26 19.26 1.55 -14.55
C VAL A 26 19.76 0.51 -13.55
N VAL A 27 21.01 0.09 -13.69
CA VAL A 27 21.65 -0.92 -12.85
C VAL A 27 22.65 -0.25 -11.92
N LEU A 28 22.43 -0.39 -10.62
CA LEU A 28 23.32 0.11 -9.58
C LEU A 28 24.45 -0.88 -9.32
N THR A 29 25.69 -0.46 -9.56
CA THR A 29 26.90 -1.25 -9.29
C THR A 29 28.09 -0.35 -8.95
N ARG A 30 28.95 -0.84 -8.05
CA ARG A 30 30.22 -0.17 -7.71
C ARG A 30 31.41 -0.74 -8.52
N SER A 31 31.20 -1.86 -9.20
CA SER A 31 32.20 -2.52 -10.03
C SER A 31 32.21 -1.85 -11.40
N GLY A 32 33.24 -1.05 -11.68
CA GLY A 32 33.34 -0.22 -12.89
C GLY A 32 33.55 -0.96 -14.22
N SER A 33 33.68 -2.29 -14.19
CA SER A 33 33.83 -3.13 -15.38
C SER A 33 32.66 -4.11 -15.44
N PHE A 34 31.61 -3.74 -16.18
CA PHE A 34 30.49 -4.62 -16.46
C PHE A 34 30.10 -4.49 -17.93
N ASP A 35 30.11 -5.60 -18.66
CA ASP A 35 29.79 -5.68 -20.11
C ASP A 35 28.34 -5.28 -20.46
N ILE A 36 27.54 -4.91 -19.45
CA ILE A 36 26.16 -4.40 -19.57
C ILE A 36 26.10 -3.07 -20.36
N ALA A 37 27.18 -2.29 -20.39
CA ALA A 37 27.22 -0.96 -21.01
C ALA A 37 26.95 -0.95 -22.54
N THR A 38 26.81 -2.12 -23.17
CA THR A 38 26.56 -2.28 -24.60
C THR A 38 25.10 -2.52 -24.96
N ALA A 39 24.23 -2.81 -23.98
CA ALA A 39 22.83 -3.07 -24.23
C ALA A 39 22.06 -1.75 -24.40
N GLU A 40 21.29 -1.64 -25.49
CA GLU A 40 20.40 -0.51 -25.73
C GLU A 40 19.42 -0.35 -24.55
N ASN A 41 19.18 0.89 -24.12
CA ASN A 41 18.28 1.23 -23.00
C ASN A 41 18.74 0.69 -21.62
N VAL A 42 20.03 0.46 -21.43
CA VAL A 42 20.62 0.14 -20.12
C VAL A 42 21.67 1.17 -19.71
N ILE A 43 21.58 1.65 -18.47
CA ILE A 43 22.49 2.62 -17.86
C ILE A 43 23.06 2.02 -16.59
N ILE A 44 24.33 2.32 -16.31
CA ILE A 44 25.01 1.92 -15.10
C ILE A 44 25.28 3.14 -14.22
N CYS A 45 24.91 3.06 -12.94
CA CYS A 45 25.16 4.12 -11.96
C CYS A 45 25.81 3.56 -10.68
N GLY A 46 26.61 4.39 -10.01
CA GLY A 46 27.31 3.99 -8.77
C GLY A 46 26.44 4.00 -7.51
N SER A 47 25.36 4.79 -7.53
CA SER A 47 24.45 5.01 -6.39
C SER A 47 23.06 5.43 -6.85
N MET A 48 22.06 5.32 -5.96
CA MET A 48 20.70 5.82 -6.21
C MET A 48 20.71 7.32 -6.54
N SER A 49 21.47 8.12 -5.78
CA SER A 49 21.55 9.57 -6.00
C SER A 49 22.05 9.91 -7.40
N SER A 50 23.15 9.27 -7.84
CA SER A 50 23.69 9.49 -9.20
C SER A 50 22.71 9.07 -10.29
N ALA A 51 21.93 8.00 -10.07
CA ALA A 51 20.89 7.57 -11.00
C ALA A 51 19.75 8.59 -11.09
N LEU A 52 19.27 9.09 -9.96
CA LEU A 52 18.19 10.06 -9.92
C LEU A 52 18.60 11.42 -10.52
N GLU A 53 19.81 11.89 -10.24
CA GLU A 53 20.37 13.11 -10.85
C GLU A 53 20.48 12.99 -12.37
N LEU A 54 20.95 11.83 -12.87
CA LEU A 54 21.02 11.56 -14.30
C LEU A 54 19.62 11.56 -14.94
N LEU A 55 18.66 10.88 -14.31
CA LEU A 55 17.28 10.81 -14.81
C LEU A 55 16.55 12.17 -14.76
N ALA A 56 16.94 13.04 -13.83
CA ALA A 56 16.46 14.42 -13.74
C ALA A 56 17.12 15.37 -14.77
N SER A 57 18.14 14.90 -15.49
CA SER A 57 18.87 15.68 -16.47
C SER A 57 18.42 15.38 -17.91
N SER A 58 18.70 16.31 -18.83
CA SER A 58 18.45 16.10 -20.26
C SER A 58 19.35 14.96 -20.81
N PRO A 59 18.85 14.09 -21.71
CA PRO A 59 17.51 14.12 -22.31
C PRO A 59 16.43 13.40 -21.50
N TYR A 60 16.79 12.67 -20.44
CA TYR A 60 15.89 11.76 -19.75
C TYR A 60 14.70 12.45 -19.08
N CYS A 61 14.91 13.65 -18.52
CA CYS A 61 13.83 14.40 -17.88
C CYS A 61 12.68 14.78 -18.83
N LEU A 62 12.91 14.72 -20.15
CA LEU A 62 11.89 14.99 -21.17
C LEU A 62 11.07 13.75 -21.57
N SER A 63 11.60 12.55 -21.31
CA SER A 63 11.01 11.29 -21.77
C SER A 63 10.62 10.33 -20.64
N ILE A 64 11.16 10.53 -19.44
CA ILE A 64 10.89 9.68 -18.28
C ILE A 64 9.83 10.35 -17.40
N GLU A 65 8.62 9.80 -17.44
CA GLU A 65 7.51 10.23 -16.58
C GLU A 65 7.66 9.75 -15.14
N THR A 66 7.95 8.46 -14.94
CA THR A 66 8.03 7.86 -13.60
C THR A 66 9.25 6.95 -13.46
N VAL A 67 9.86 6.98 -12.27
CA VAL A 67 10.99 6.12 -11.87
C VAL A 67 10.48 5.07 -10.88
N PHE A 68 10.68 3.80 -11.21
CA PHE A 68 10.33 2.67 -10.35
C PHE A 68 11.59 2.03 -9.78
N VAL A 69 11.71 1.96 -8.46
CA VAL A 69 12.77 1.19 -7.81
C VAL A 69 12.26 -0.24 -7.60
N ILE A 70 12.92 -1.23 -8.20
CA ILE A 70 12.40 -2.61 -8.26
C ILE A 70 13.23 -3.64 -7.48
N GLY A 71 14.20 -3.20 -6.67
CA GLY A 71 15.00 -4.11 -5.83
C GLY A 71 16.51 -3.95 -5.96
N GLY A 72 17.31 -4.70 -5.21
CA GLY A 72 16.93 -5.68 -4.18
C GLY A 72 16.79 -5.08 -2.78
N GLY A 73 16.94 -5.91 -1.73
CA GLY A 73 16.69 -5.50 -0.34
C GLY A 73 17.47 -4.25 0.12
N GLN A 74 18.75 -4.10 -0.26
CA GLN A 74 19.52 -2.90 0.05
C GLN A 74 19.00 -1.65 -0.69
N VAL A 75 18.66 -1.79 -1.97
CA VAL A 75 18.17 -0.69 -2.81
C VAL A 75 16.78 -0.24 -2.34
N LEU A 76 15.91 -1.18 -1.98
CA LEU A 76 14.61 -0.88 -1.39
C LEU A 76 14.74 -0.19 -0.03
N ARG A 77 15.70 -0.61 0.81
CA ARG A 77 15.98 0.05 2.10
C ARG A 77 16.33 1.52 1.92
N GLU A 78 17.23 1.81 0.99
CA GLU A 78 17.59 3.19 0.64
C GLU A 78 16.38 3.97 0.10
N ALA A 79 15.60 3.36 -0.81
CA ALA A 79 14.42 3.98 -1.40
C ALA A 79 13.31 4.29 -0.37
N PHE A 80 12.98 3.38 0.55
CA PHE A 80 11.92 3.57 1.54
C PHE A 80 12.24 4.73 2.51
N THR A 81 13.53 4.89 2.82
CA THR A 81 14.01 6.02 3.65
C THR A 81 14.12 7.34 2.90
N SER A 82 14.13 7.30 1.56
CA SER A 82 14.28 8.51 0.75
C SER A 82 12.99 9.35 0.78
N PRO A 83 13.09 10.67 1.04
CA PRO A 83 11.93 11.56 0.99
C PRO A 83 11.28 11.63 -0.39
N GLY A 84 12.00 11.23 -1.45
CA GLY A 84 11.49 11.16 -2.82
C GLY A 84 10.70 9.89 -3.16
N CYS A 85 10.52 8.94 -2.24
CA CYS A 85 9.66 7.78 -2.48
C CYS A 85 8.20 8.13 -2.18
N ASP A 86 7.40 8.36 -3.23
CA ASP A 86 6.00 8.81 -3.08
C ASP A 86 5.03 7.68 -2.78
N ALA A 87 5.27 6.49 -3.33
CA ALA A 87 4.42 5.33 -3.16
C ALA A 87 5.23 4.03 -3.15
N ILE A 88 4.70 3.04 -2.46
CA ILE A 88 5.23 1.68 -2.37
C ILE A 88 4.15 0.75 -2.92
N HIS A 89 4.43 0.09 -4.05
CA HIS A 89 3.56 -0.93 -4.63
C HIS A 89 4.10 -2.31 -4.26
N LEU A 90 3.27 -3.11 -3.60
CA LEU A 90 3.63 -4.42 -3.07
C LEU A 90 2.67 -5.48 -3.55
N THR A 91 3.21 -6.68 -3.71
CA THR A 91 2.41 -7.89 -3.79
C THR A 91 2.58 -8.59 -2.45
N ASP A 92 1.53 -8.57 -1.63
CA ASP A 92 1.49 -9.24 -0.33
C ASP A 92 1.18 -10.72 -0.55
N ILE A 93 2.17 -11.58 -0.30
CA ILE A 93 2.09 -13.02 -0.56
C ILE A 93 1.75 -13.73 0.76
N GLU A 94 0.58 -14.35 0.81
CA GLU A 94 0.09 -15.12 1.98
C GLU A 94 0.69 -16.54 2.00
N ALA A 95 2.02 -16.64 2.01
CA ALA A 95 2.74 -17.90 2.08
C ALA A 95 4.02 -17.77 2.92
N SER A 96 4.43 -18.89 3.54
CA SER A 96 5.73 -19.00 4.18
C SER A 96 6.72 -19.62 3.19
N ILE A 97 7.71 -18.85 2.77
CA ILE A 97 8.74 -19.23 1.79
C ILE A 97 10.11 -18.99 2.43
N GLU A 98 11.06 -19.90 2.21
CA GLU A 98 12.44 -19.72 2.64
C GLU A 98 13.12 -18.63 1.82
N CYS A 99 13.67 -17.62 2.49
CA CYS A 99 14.24 -16.44 1.87
C CYS A 99 15.61 -16.09 2.48
N ASP A 100 16.55 -15.64 1.66
CA ASP A 100 17.86 -15.14 2.08
C ASP A 100 17.96 -13.60 2.05
N THR A 101 16.98 -12.94 1.44
CA THR A 101 16.94 -11.51 1.17
C THR A 101 15.56 -10.96 1.55
N PHE A 102 15.54 -9.89 2.34
CA PHE A 102 14.31 -9.32 2.88
C PHE A 102 14.14 -7.86 2.46
N MET A 103 12.90 -7.47 2.17
CA MET A 103 12.51 -6.08 2.00
C MET A 103 12.55 -5.36 3.36
N PRO A 104 12.92 -4.07 3.42
CA PRO A 104 12.70 -3.26 4.62
C PRO A 104 11.19 -3.24 5.02
N PRO A 105 10.87 -3.13 6.32
CA PRO A 105 9.50 -2.92 6.75
C PRO A 105 8.98 -1.57 6.24
N VAL A 106 7.68 -1.50 5.91
CA VAL A 106 7.01 -0.24 5.59
C VAL A 106 6.76 0.53 6.88
N ASP A 107 7.30 1.75 6.98
CA ASP A 107 7.05 2.62 8.13
C ASP A 107 5.66 3.27 8.02
N VAL A 108 4.73 2.79 8.84
CA VAL A 108 3.34 3.25 8.88
C VAL A 108 3.15 4.69 9.36
N SER A 109 4.18 5.31 9.96
CA SER A 109 4.15 6.74 10.30
C SER A 109 4.42 7.62 9.07
N SER A 110 5.25 7.11 8.15
CA SER A 110 5.60 7.78 6.90
C SER A 110 4.67 7.40 5.74
N PHE A 111 4.06 6.22 5.79
CA PHE A 111 3.28 5.66 4.69
C PHE A 111 1.93 5.15 5.18
N GLN A 112 0.86 5.54 4.50
CA GLN A 112 -0.49 5.04 4.78
C GLN A 112 -0.93 4.04 3.71
N PRO A 113 -1.62 2.94 4.10
CA PRO A 113 -2.28 2.06 3.15
C PRO A 113 -3.27 2.87 2.32
N TRP A 114 -3.10 2.80 1.01
CA TRP A 114 -3.87 3.57 0.05
C TRP A 114 -4.79 2.65 -0.77
N TYR A 115 -4.29 1.47 -1.17
CA TYR A 115 -5.07 0.46 -1.89
C TYR A 115 -4.76 -0.95 -1.43
N SER A 116 -5.77 -1.83 -1.51
CA SER A 116 -5.58 -3.28 -1.50
C SER A 116 -6.53 -3.93 -2.50
N SER A 117 -6.01 -4.82 -3.35
CA SER A 117 -6.82 -5.64 -4.24
C SER A 117 -7.55 -6.75 -3.49
N PHE A 118 -8.41 -7.46 -4.20
CA PHE A 118 -8.89 -8.75 -3.71
C PHE A 118 -7.77 -9.79 -3.77
N PRO A 119 -7.81 -10.79 -2.89
CA PRO A 119 -6.85 -11.89 -2.98
C PRO A 119 -6.97 -12.62 -4.30
N HIS A 120 -5.84 -12.74 -4.99
CA HIS A 120 -5.64 -13.58 -6.15
C HIS A 120 -5.06 -14.93 -5.70
N VAL A 121 -5.26 -15.97 -6.50
CA VAL A 121 -4.66 -17.28 -6.29
C VAL A 121 -4.02 -17.75 -7.58
N GLU A 122 -2.72 -18.05 -7.52
CA GLU A 122 -1.96 -18.60 -8.64
C GLU A 122 -1.01 -19.66 -8.09
N ASN A 123 -0.95 -20.84 -8.71
CA ASN A 123 -0.10 -21.95 -8.26
C ASN A 123 -0.26 -22.29 -6.76
N ASN A 124 -1.50 -22.24 -6.25
CA ASN A 124 -1.84 -22.41 -4.82
C ASN A 124 -1.23 -21.38 -3.86
N ILE A 125 -0.68 -20.28 -4.38
CA ILE A 125 -0.20 -19.15 -3.59
C ILE A 125 -1.25 -18.06 -3.66
N ARG A 126 -1.76 -17.65 -2.49
CA ARG A 126 -2.66 -16.51 -2.39
C ARG A 126 -1.85 -15.22 -2.22
N TYR A 127 -2.24 -14.17 -2.92
CA TYR A 127 -1.59 -12.87 -2.79
C TYR A 127 -2.54 -11.71 -3.09
N SER A 128 -2.22 -10.51 -2.61
CA SER A 128 -2.97 -9.29 -2.88
C SER A 128 -2.04 -8.16 -3.33
N PHE A 129 -2.50 -7.27 -4.20
CA PHE A 129 -1.77 -6.07 -4.57
C PHE A 129 -2.08 -4.95 -3.59
N VAL A 130 -1.07 -4.42 -2.91
CA VAL A 130 -1.21 -3.36 -1.90
C VAL A 130 -0.40 -2.15 -2.36
N THR A 131 -0.96 -0.95 -2.17
CA THR A 131 -0.21 0.30 -2.37
C THR A 131 -0.23 1.10 -1.09
N TYR A 132 0.94 1.58 -0.68
CA TYR A 132 1.08 2.57 0.38
C TYR A 132 1.50 3.90 -0.25
N ALA A 133 0.90 5.01 0.20
CA ALA A 133 1.25 6.34 -0.22
C ALA A 133 1.96 7.08 0.92
N ARG A 134 3.03 7.83 0.61
CA ARG A 134 3.75 8.62 1.61
C ARG A 134 2.85 9.74 2.14
N VAL A 135 2.73 9.86 3.46
CA VAL A 135 2.08 10.98 4.12
C VAL A 135 3.07 12.13 4.18
N ARG A 136 2.69 13.27 3.59
CA ARG A 136 3.42 14.53 3.74
C ARG A 136 2.57 15.45 4.61
N ASN A 137 2.93 15.57 5.89
CA ASN A 137 2.29 16.57 6.76
C ASN A 137 2.53 17.95 6.14
N SER A 138 1.46 18.61 5.71
CA SER A 138 1.50 20.00 5.25
C SER A 138 1.83 20.91 6.45
N ALA A 139 3.11 21.03 6.80
CA ALA A 139 3.58 22.11 7.63
C ALA A 139 3.52 23.41 6.79
N ASN A 140 2.74 24.38 7.27
CA ASN A 140 2.60 25.76 6.79
C ASN A 140 1.69 25.99 5.56
N LYS A 141 0.38 26.10 5.79
CA LYS A 141 -0.42 27.15 5.11
C LYS A 141 -0.37 28.40 5.98
N PRO A 142 0.14 29.55 5.51
CA PRO A 142 0.03 30.79 6.27
C PRO A 142 -1.44 31.20 6.35
N ASN A 143 -1.91 31.44 7.58
CA ASN A 143 -3.21 32.04 7.87
C ASN A 143 -3.39 33.34 7.08
N SER A 144 -4.38 33.37 6.19
CA SER A 144 -5.03 34.62 5.77
C SER A 144 -6.50 34.51 6.15
N PHE A 145 -6.91 35.43 7.02
CA PHE A 145 -8.28 35.60 7.50
C PHE A 145 -9.09 36.53 6.58
N GLN A 146 -10.42 36.35 6.64
CA GLN A 146 -11.55 37.22 6.24
C GLN A 146 -12.08 37.03 4.80
N ASN A 147 -13.39 36.97 4.50
CA ASN A 147 -14.69 36.99 5.22
C ASN A 147 -15.79 36.53 4.20
N GLY A 148 -16.91 35.93 4.66
CA GLY A 148 -18.21 36.02 3.94
C GLY A 148 -19.00 34.73 3.64
N ASP A 149 -20.14 34.61 4.33
CA ASP A 149 -21.39 33.85 4.09
C ASP A 149 -21.56 32.34 4.41
N PRO A 150 -22.76 31.93 4.92
CA PRO A 150 -22.98 30.66 5.59
C PRO A 150 -23.74 29.67 4.69
N ILE A 151 -23.17 28.50 4.39
CA ILE A 151 -23.92 27.42 3.71
C ILE A 151 -23.55 26.05 4.29
N ASP A 152 -24.60 25.43 4.82
CA ASP A 152 -24.92 24.03 5.07
C ASP A 152 -23.90 23.06 5.70
N GLY A 153 -24.35 22.49 6.83
CA GLY A 153 -23.68 21.45 7.58
C GLY A 153 -23.77 20.10 6.88
N ASN A 154 -22.66 19.66 6.31
CA ASN A 154 -22.32 18.25 6.25
C ASN A 154 -20.80 18.09 6.30
N SER A 155 -20.25 18.33 7.50
CA SER A 155 -18.82 18.28 7.75
C SER A 155 -18.43 16.88 8.20
N ASN A 156 -17.83 16.13 7.29
CA ASN A 156 -16.78 15.15 7.58
C ASN A 156 -15.86 15.13 6.36
N ASN A 157 -15.16 16.26 6.17
CA ASN A 157 -14.08 16.40 5.20
C ASN A 157 -12.90 15.56 5.68
N ASP A 158 -12.88 14.28 5.32
CA ASP A 158 -11.68 13.42 5.33
C ASP A 158 -10.76 13.86 4.18
N GLY A 159 -10.42 15.15 4.18
CA GLY A 159 -9.62 15.86 3.18
C GLY A 159 -8.15 15.45 3.22
N LEU A 160 -7.90 14.16 3.08
CA LEU A 160 -6.65 13.67 2.51
C LEU A 160 -6.58 14.26 1.10
N GLU A 161 -5.51 14.99 0.79
CA GLU A 161 -5.31 15.67 -0.49
C GLU A 161 -5.31 14.68 -1.68
N VAL A 162 -6.50 14.27 -2.13
CA VAL A 162 -6.70 13.34 -3.26
C VAL A 162 -6.01 13.88 -4.52
N ASP A 163 -5.97 15.21 -4.69
CA ASP A 163 -5.27 15.87 -5.80
C ASP A 163 -3.76 15.59 -5.82
N ARG A 164 -3.13 15.39 -4.65
CA ARG A 164 -1.69 15.14 -4.51
C ARG A 164 -1.29 13.73 -4.96
N PHE A 165 -2.26 12.82 -5.14
CA PHE A 165 -2.05 11.42 -5.53
C PHE A 165 -2.78 11.05 -6.83
N SER A 166 -3.17 12.05 -7.62
CA SER A 166 -3.90 11.86 -8.89
C SER A 166 -3.14 11.03 -9.94
N PHE A 167 -1.83 10.88 -9.79
CA PHE A 167 -1.00 9.98 -10.61
C PHE A 167 -1.21 8.50 -10.31
N LEU A 168 -1.86 8.15 -9.19
CA LEU A 168 -2.18 6.78 -8.84
C LEU A 168 -3.48 6.31 -9.55
N PRO A 169 -3.51 5.11 -10.16
CA PRO A 169 -4.71 4.56 -10.80
C PRO A 169 -5.99 4.66 -9.97
N LYS A 170 -7.14 5.01 -10.55
CA LYS A 170 -8.42 5.19 -9.81
C LYS A 170 -8.89 3.96 -9.00
N MET A 171 -8.52 2.74 -9.40
CA MET A 171 -8.88 1.54 -8.64
C MET A 171 -8.26 1.53 -7.24
N ILE A 172 -7.24 2.36 -7.02
CA ILE A 172 -6.53 2.52 -5.77
C ILE A 172 -7.41 3.17 -4.67
N PHE A 173 -8.56 3.73 -5.02
CA PHE A 173 -9.49 4.30 -4.04
C PHE A 173 -10.40 3.26 -3.33
N GLU A 174 -10.38 1.97 -3.71
CA GLU A 174 -11.15 0.94 -3.00
C GLU A 174 -10.46 0.52 -1.68
N LYS A 175 -10.87 1.11 -0.55
CA LYS A 175 -10.48 0.65 0.79
C LYS A 175 -11.02 -0.78 1.04
N HIS A 176 -10.20 -1.63 1.66
CA HIS A 176 -10.59 -3.00 2.03
C HIS A 176 -11.88 -3.01 2.88
N GLU A 177 -12.77 -3.98 2.67
CA GLU A 177 -14.09 -3.98 3.30
C GLU A 177 -14.05 -4.06 4.83
N GLU A 178 -12.97 -4.61 5.41
CA GLU A 178 -12.77 -4.67 6.86
C GLU A 178 -12.67 -3.28 7.51
N TYR A 179 -12.30 -2.24 6.76
CA TYR A 179 -12.36 -0.87 7.28
C TYR A 179 -13.77 -0.45 7.67
N LYS A 180 -14.82 -1.07 7.14
CA LYS A 180 -16.21 -0.84 7.60
C LYS A 180 -16.36 -1.20 9.08
N TYR A 181 -15.78 -2.32 9.51
CA TYR A 181 -15.75 -2.74 10.91
C TYR A 181 -14.84 -1.83 11.75
N LEU A 182 -13.61 -1.56 11.28
CA LEU A 182 -12.66 -0.75 12.06
C LEU A 182 -13.11 0.70 12.26
N SER A 183 -13.69 1.31 11.23
CA SER A 183 -14.27 2.66 11.32
C SER A 183 -15.43 2.70 12.29
N LEU A 184 -16.32 1.69 12.26
CA LEU A 184 -17.43 1.61 13.20
C LEU A 184 -16.97 1.47 14.66
N VAL A 185 -15.96 0.63 14.92
CA VAL A 185 -15.36 0.50 16.26
C VAL A 185 -14.79 1.86 16.71
N ARG A 186 -14.06 2.56 15.84
CA ARG A 186 -13.53 3.89 16.14
C ARG A 186 -14.64 4.88 16.45
N GLU A 187 -15.70 4.90 15.66
CA GLU A 187 -16.85 5.80 15.85
C GLU A 187 -17.57 5.55 17.19
N ILE A 188 -17.77 4.28 17.56
CA ILE A 188 -18.36 3.91 18.86
C ILE A 188 -17.48 4.37 20.02
N ILE A 189 -16.16 4.24 19.90
CA ILE A 189 -15.22 4.68 20.95
C ILE A 189 -15.22 6.20 21.09
N SER A 190 -15.24 6.92 19.97
CA SER A 190 -15.15 8.40 19.97
C SER A 190 -16.48 9.08 20.31
N ASN A 191 -17.59 8.57 19.78
CA ASN A 191 -18.89 9.26 19.81
C ASN A 191 -20.01 8.43 20.46
N GLY A 192 -19.73 7.22 20.92
CA GLY A 192 -20.73 6.32 21.49
C GLY A 192 -21.31 6.84 22.81
N ILE A 193 -22.59 6.61 23.02
CA ILE A 193 -23.29 6.96 24.27
C ILE A 193 -23.02 5.86 25.29
N GLN A 194 -22.50 6.24 26.46
CA GLN A 194 -22.32 5.34 27.59
C GLN A 194 -23.68 4.91 28.16
N LYS A 195 -23.87 3.61 28.35
CA LYS A 195 -25.08 3.01 28.90
C LYS A 195 -24.74 1.86 29.83
N ASP A 196 -25.55 1.69 30.86
CA ASP A 196 -25.51 0.50 31.70
C ASP A 196 -26.07 -0.72 30.95
N ASP A 197 -25.59 -1.90 31.31
CA ASP A 197 -25.99 -3.17 30.71
C ASP A 197 -26.36 -4.23 31.75
N ARG A 198 -26.95 -5.34 31.30
CA ARG A 198 -27.38 -6.46 32.16
C ARG A 198 -26.20 -7.11 32.89
N THR A 199 -24.99 -6.99 32.36
CA THR A 199 -23.78 -7.58 32.93
C THR A 199 -23.12 -6.70 33.99
N GLY A 200 -23.55 -5.45 34.14
CA GLY A 200 -22.98 -4.49 35.09
C GLY A 200 -21.61 -3.94 34.68
N THR A 201 -21.16 -4.19 33.44
CA THR A 201 -19.87 -3.69 32.93
C THR A 201 -20.05 -2.33 32.25
N GLY A 202 -21.20 -2.12 31.62
CA GLY A 202 -21.50 -0.92 30.85
C GLY A 202 -20.97 -1.00 29.41
N THR A 203 -21.55 -0.18 28.53
CA THR A 203 -21.28 -0.20 27.09
C THR A 203 -21.18 1.21 26.52
N LEU A 204 -20.38 1.38 25.46
CA LEU A 204 -20.52 2.51 24.53
C LEU A 204 -21.34 2.03 23.34
N SER A 205 -22.35 2.81 22.94
CA SER A 205 -23.28 2.39 21.89
C SER A 205 -23.66 3.51 20.93
N LEU A 206 -23.83 3.13 19.66
CA LEU A 206 -24.49 3.91 18.61
C LEU A 206 -25.71 3.13 18.13
N PHE A 207 -26.71 3.82 17.58
CA PHE A 207 -27.94 3.20 17.11
C PHE A 207 -28.00 3.18 15.57
N GLY A 208 -28.44 2.06 14.98
CA GLY A 208 -28.74 1.98 13.55
C GLY A 208 -27.54 1.85 12.61
N CYS A 209 -26.40 1.33 13.07
CA CYS A 209 -25.22 1.15 12.24
C CYS A 209 -25.41 0.03 11.21
N GLN A 210 -24.90 0.22 9.98
CA GLN A 210 -25.00 -0.76 8.90
C GLN A 210 -23.65 -1.05 8.27
N MET A 211 -23.37 -2.33 8.02
CA MET A 211 -22.24 -2.80 7.22
C MET A 211 -22.76 -3.67 6.07
N ARG A 212 -22.10 -3.62 4.91
CA ARG A 212 -22.36 -4.47 3.75
C ARG A 212 -21.06 -5.08 3.28
N PHE A 213 -21.05 -6.38 2.96
CA PHE A 213 -19.87 -7.10 2.47
C PHE A 213 -20.21 -7.80 1.16
N ASN A 214 -19.27 -7.80 0.21
CA ASN A 214 -19.49 -8.44 -1.08
C ASN A 214 -18.99 -9.89 -1.07
N LEU A 215 -19.93 -10.82 -0.79
CA LEU A 215 -19.65 -12.24 -0.72
C LEU A 215 -19.25 -12.90 -2.05
N ARG A 216 -19.46 -12.22 -3.19
CA ARG A 216 -18.96 -12.71 -4.49
C ARG A 216 -17.46 -12.46 -4.65
N ARG A 217 -16.91 -11.50 -3.89
CA ARG A 217 -15.49 -11.12 -3.98
C ARG A 217 -14.65 -11.78 -2.88
N SER A 218 -15.13 -11.83 -1.64
CA SER A 218 -14.42 -12.47 -0.53
C SER A 218 -15.35 -12.90 0.61
N PHE A 219 -14.82 -13.71 1.53
CA PHE A 219 -15.51 -14.04 2.77
C PHE A 219 -15.05 -13.08 3.89
N PRO A 220 -15.95 -12.33 4.56
CA PRO A 220 -15.60 -11.24 5.47
C PRO A 220 -15.18 -11.75 6.87
N LEU A 221 -14.18 -12.63 6.93
CA LEU A 221 -13.54 -13.02 8.18
C LEU A 221 -12.52 -11.93 8.56
N LEU A 222 -12.66 -11.37 9.77
CA LEU A 222 -11.76 -10.32 10.25
C LEU A 222 -10.30 -10.83 10.31
N THR A 223 -9.37 -9.99 9.86
CA THR A 223 -7.93 -10.28 9.79
C THR A 223 -7.15 -9.52 10.85
N THR A 224 -7.66 -8.39 11.37
CA THR A 224 -6.98 -7.62 12.42
C THR A 224 -6.93 -8.33 13.77
N LYS A 225 -7.67 -9.44 13.92
CA LYS A 225 -7.57 -10.37 15.05
C LYS A 225 -7.92 -11.77 14.58
N LYS A 226 -7.28 -12.80 15.13
CA LYS A 226 -7.61 -14.19 14.82
C LYS A 226 -9.03 -14.52 15.31
N VAL A 227 -9.94 -14.85 14.40
CA VAL A 227 -11.30 -15.29 14.70
C VAL A 227 -11.30 -16.81 14.96
N PHE A 228 -12.08 -17.27 15.94
CA PHE A 228 -12.25 -18.69 16.23
C PHE A 228 -13.18 -19.36 15.20
N TRP A 229 -12.67 -19.56 13.98
CA TRP A 229 -13.42 -20.06 12.84
C TRP A 229 -14.10 -21.41 13.07
N GLN A 230 -13.42 -22.33 13.76
CA GLN A 230 -13.97 -23.64 14.08
C GLN A 230 -15.26 -23.53 14.90
N GLY A 231 -15.26 -22.69 15.94
CA GLY A 231 -16.46 -22.45 16.75
C GLY A 231 -17.61 -21.84 15.93
N VAL A 232 -17.31 -20.90 15.03
CA VAL A 232 -18.34 -20.29 14.16
C VAL A 232 -18.99 -21.34 13.25
N VAL A 233 -18.19 -22.24 12.67
CA VAL A 233 -18.70 -23.31 11.79
C VAL A 233 -19.49 -24.34 12.59
N GLU A 234 -18.99 -24.77 13.74
CA GLU A 234 -19.68 -25.71 14.63
C GLU A 234 -21.01 -25.14 15.12
N GLU A 235 -21.04 -23.87 15.53
CA GLU A 235 -22.26 -23.17 15.96
C GLU A 235 -23.28 -23.05 14.80
N LEU A 236 -22.83 -22.75 13.58
CA LEU A 236 -23.70 -22.71 12.41
C LEU A 236 -24.31 -24.09 12.09
N LEU A 237 -23.51 -25.15 12.14
CA LEU A 237 -24.01 -26.52 11.94
C LEU A 237 -24.98 -26.93 13.05
N TRP A 238 -24.71 -26.52 14.29
CA TRP A 238 -25.60 -26.72 15.43
C TRP A 238 -26.96 -26.04 15.19
N PHE A 239 -26.99 -24.78 14.74
CA PHE A 239 -28.23 -24.09 14.36
C PHE A 239 -28.99 -24.82 13.25
N ILE A 240 -28.29 -25.26 12.19
CA ILE A 240 -28.91 -26.00 11.07
C ILE A 240 -29.50 -27.34 11.56
N SER A 241 -28.88 -27.98 12.56
CA SER A 241 -29.35 -29.23 13.14
C SER A 241 -30.58 -29.08 14.05
N GLY A 242 -30.93 -27.86 14.45
CA GLY A 242 -32.05 -27.59 15.37
C GLY A 242 -31.81 -28.10 16.80
N SER A 243 -30.55 -28.29 17.20
CA SER A 243 -30.17 -28.68 18.55
C SER A 243 -30.23 -27.46 19.49
N THR A 244 -30.52 -27.69 20.79
CA THR A 244 -30.68 -26.65 21.83
C THR A 244 -29.99 -27.05 23.12
#